data_AF-A0A834E001-F1
#
_entry.id   AF-A0A834E001-F1
#
_cell.length_a   1.000
_cell.length_b   1.000
_cell.length_c   1.000
_cell.angle_alpha   90.00
_cell.angle_beta   90.00
_cell.angle_gamma   90.00
#
_symmetry.space_group_name_H-M   'P 1'
#
loop_
_entity.id
_entity.type
_entity.pdbx_description
1 polymer ?
#
loop_
_entity_poly.entity_id
_entity_poly.type
_entity_poly.pdbx_seq_one_letter_code
_entity_poly.pdbx_strand_id
1 'polypeptide(L)'
;MAAEEEEELEWVMESIAGFLRGPDWSIPILDFVEQKCEVFDDEEESKLTYTEIHQEYKELVEKLLESYLNEIGINEDQFQEACTSSLAKTHTSQAILQPVLAAEDFTIFKAMMVQKNIEMQLQAIRIIQERNGVLPDCLTDGSDMVSDLEQEEMKILREVLRKSKEEYDQEEERKRKKQVPIEHIT
;
A
#
# COMPACT_ATOMS: atom_id res chain seq x y z
N MET A 1 -46.68 3.14 -18.49
CA MET A 1 -46.43 2.10 -17.48
C MET A 1 -44.99 1.64 -17.59
N ALA A 2 -44.62 0.59 -18.33
CA ALA A 2 -43.22 0.14 -18.38
C ALA A 2 -42.17 1.21 -18.80
N ALA A 3 -42.49 2.05 -19.80
CA ALA A 3 -41.59 3.12 -20.24
C ALA A 3 -41.51 4.32 -19.26
N GLU A 4 -42.56 4.53 -18.46
CA GLU A 4 -42.59 5.62 -17.45
C GLU A 4 -41.82 5.18 -16.19
N GLU A 5 -41.90 3.90 -15.82
CA GLU A 5 -41.12 3.29 -14.74
C GLU A 5 -39.61 3.29 -15.07
N GLU A 6 -39.25 3.04 -16.33
CA GLU A 6 -37.86 3.06 -16.78
C GLU A 6 -37.26 4.49 -16.75
N GLU A 7 -38.05 5.51 -17.11
CA GLU A 7 -37.66 6.93 -17.04
C GLU A 7 -37.51 7.42 -15.59
N GLU A 8 -38.36 6.94 -14.67
CA GLU A 8 -38.25 7.21 -13.24
C GLU A 8 -36.97 6.58 -12.65
N LEU A 9 -36.66 5.34 -13.01
CA LEU A 9 -35.44 4.65 -12.58
C LEU A 9 -34.17 5.32 -13.13
N GLU A 10 -34.20 5.77 -14.39
CA GLU A 10 -33.09 6.52 -15.00
C GLU A 10 -32.84 7.83 -14.23
N TRP A 11 -33.89 8.57 -13.89
CA TRP A 11 -33.78 9.79 -13.09
C TRP A 11 -33.19 9.52 -11.69
N VAL A 12 -33.64 8.47 -11.00
CA VAL A 12 -33.07 8.07 -9.68
C VAL A 12 -31.58 7.75 -9.81
N MET A 13 -31.19 7.03 -10.86
CA MET A 13 -29.79 6.69 -11.11
C MET A 13 -28.92 7.90 -11.39
N GLU A 14 -29.38 8.83 -12.23
CA GLU A 14 -28.67 10.08 -12.52
C GLU A 14 -28.53 10.95 -11.26
N SER A 15 -29.58 11.01 -10.46
CA SER A 15 -29.64 11.70 -9.18
C SER A 15 -28.57 11.16 -8.22
N ILE A 16 -28.55 9.85 -7.96
CA ILE A 16 -27.54 9.20 -7.10
C ILE A 16 -26.14 9.40 -7.66
N ALA A 17 -25.95 9.22 -8.98
CA ALA A 17 -24.66 9.43 -9.62
C ALA A 17 -24.15 10.87 -9.48
N GLY A 18 -25.06 11.85 -9.49
CA GLY A 18 -24.77 13.25 -9.23
C GLY A 18 -24.31 13.47 -7.79
N PHE A 19 -25.03 12.90 -6.82
CA PHE A 19 -24.67 12.99 -5.40
C PHE A 19 -23.28 12.39 -5.11
N LEU A 20 -22.99 11.18 -5.62
CA LEU A 20 -21.70 10.53 -5.40
C LEU A 20 -20.50 11.28 -6.05
N ARG A 21 -20.77 12.20 -6.98
CA ARG A 21 -19.75 13.12 -7.53
C ARG A 21 -19.70 14.46 -6.79
N GLY A 22 -20.72 14.76 -5.99
CA GLY A 22 -20.88 16.03 -5.29
C GLY A 22 -19.95 16.17 -4.07
N PRO A 23 -19.73 17.41 -3.62
CA PRO A 23 -18.90 17.68 -2.44
C PRO A 23 -19.50 17.10 -1.15
N ASP A 24 -20.84 17.06 -1.04
CA ASP A 24 -21.53 16.56 0.16
C ASP A 24 -21.28 15.07 0.42
N TRP A 25 -20.95 14.31 -0.63
CA TRP A 25 -20.46 12.93 -0.52
C TRP A 25 -18.93 12.87 -0.48
N SER A 26 -18.27 13.47 -1.48
CA SER A 26 -16.84 13.23 -1.71
C SER A 26 -15.95 13.82 -0.62
N ILE A 27 -16.30 14.96 -0.02
CA ILE A 27 -15.48 15.60 1.02
C ILE A 27 -15.49 14.78 2.31
N PRO A 28 -16.65 14.42 2.90
CA PRO A 28 -16.65 13.61 4.13
C PRO A 28 -15.96 12.25 3.96
N ILE A 29 -16.11 11.61 2.80
CA ILE A 29 -15.44 10.35 2.48
C ILE A 29 -13.92 10.55 2.42
N LEU A 30 -13.45 11.57 1.68
CA LEU A 30 -12.02 11.89 1.60
C LEU A 30 -11.42 12.20 2.98
N ASP A 31 -12.08 13.07 3.74
CA ASP A 31 -11.66 13.47 5.09
C ASP A 31 -11.53 12.25 6.00
N PHE A 32 -12.50 11.33 5.97
CA PHE A 32 -12.43 10.10 6.76
C PHE A 32 -11.22 9.25 6.37
N VAL A 33 -11.03 9.00 5.08
CA VAL A 33 -9.95 8.15 4.58
C VAL A 33 -8.60 8.77 4.95
N GLU A 34 -8.40 10.08 4.73
CA GLU A 34 -7.16 10.78 5.06
C GLU A 34 -6.86 10.78 6.57
N GLN A 35 -7.88 10.88 7.43
CA GLN A 35 -7.69 10.89 8.88
C GLN A 35 -7.39 9.50 9.46
N LYS A 36 -7.86 8.43 8.80
CA LYS A 36 -7.83 7.07 9.35
C LYS A 36 -6.86 6.14 8.63
N CYS A 37 -6.31 6.52 7.47
CA CYS A 37 -5.46 5.63 6.67
C CYS A 37 -4.07 5.36 7.27
N GLU A 38 -3.57 6.20 8.18
CA GLU A 38 -2.20 6.09 8.73
C GLU A 38 -1.86 4.68 9.25
N VAL A 39 -2.81 4.01 9.89
CA VAL A 39 -2.59 2.69 10.50
C VAL A 39 -2.57 1.53 9.50
N PHE A 40 -3.00 1.76 8.25
CA PHE A 40 -3.16 0.75 7.20
C PHE A 40 -1.86 0.49 6.45
N ASP A 41 -1.31 -0.70 6.60
CA ASP A 41 -0.15 -1.20 5.86
C ASP A 41 -0.53 -2.13 4.70
N ASP A 42 0.40 -2.31 3.76
CA ASP A 42 0.26 -3.19 2.59
C ASP A 42 0.58 -4.66 2.92
N GLU A 43 0.44 -5.06 4.19
CA GLU A 43 0.66 -6.43 4.64
C GLU A 43 -0.57 -7.30 4.35
N GLU A 44 -0.37 -8.60 4.13
CA GLU A 44 -1.47 -9.54 3.89
C GLU A 44 -2.36 -9.70 5.14
N GLU A 45 -1.74 -9.78 6.31
CA GLU A 45 -2.44 -9.87 7.60
C GLU A 45 -3.13 -8.55 7.97
N SER A 46 -4.37 -8.63 8.46
CA SER A 46 -5.15 -7.44 8.83
C SER A 46 -5.16 -7.25 10.35
N LYS A 47 -4.96 -6.01 10.80
CA LYS A 47 -5.01 -5.64 12.23
C LYS A 47 -6.47 -5.57 12.70
N LEU A 48 -6.71 -5.88 13.98
CA LEU A 48 -8.05 -5.77 14.59
C LEU A 48 -8.64 -4.36 14.47
N THR A 49 -7.80 -3.33 14.55
CA THR A 49 -8.20 -1.93 14.39
C THR A 49 -8.79 -1.62 13.02
N TYR A 50 -8.47 -2.38 11.97
CA TYR A 50 -9.04 -2.16 10.64
C TYR A 50 -10.54 -2.42 10.61
N THR A 51 -11.01 -3.42 11.37
CA THR A 51 -12.43 -3.75 11.46
C THR A 51 -13.20 -2.67 12.20
N GLU A 52 -12.64 -2.10 13.26
CA GLU A 52 -13.24 -0.99 14.01
C GLU A 52 -13.42 0.25 13.11
N ILE A 53 -12.37 0.60 12.37
CA ILE A 53 -12.41 1.73 11.42
C ILE A 53 -13.37 1.44 10.26
N HIS A 54 -13.45 0.20 9.76
CA HIS A 54 -14.41 -0.17 8.72
C HIS A 54 -15.86 -0.01 9.20
N GLN A 55 -16.13 -0.31 10.47
CA GLN A 55 -17.45 -0.10 11.06
C GLN A 55 -17.81 1.39 11.13
N GLU A 56 -16.87 2.26 11.56
CA GLU A 56 -17.05 3.71 11.51
C GLU A 56 -17.31 4.21 10.07
N TYR A 57 -16.62 3.62 9.09
CA TYR A 57 -16.81 3.95 7.68
C TYR A 57 -18.20 3.56 7.17
N LYS A 58 -18.70 2.37 7.53
CA LYS A 58 -20.06 1.93 7.19
C LYS A 58 -21.10 2.91 7.72
N GLU A 59 -20.98 3.30 8.99
CA GLU A 59 -21.89 4.24 9.63
C GLU A 59 -21.87 5.62 8.95
N LEU A 60 -20.68 6.07 8.50
CA LEU A 60 -20.56 7.31 7.71
C LEU A 60 -21.29 7.19 6.38
N VAL A 61 -21.05 6.12 5.62
CA VAL A 61 -21.68 5.90 4.30
C VAL A 61 -23.19 5.81 4.43
N GLU A 62 -23.69 5.03 5.39
CA GLU A 62 -25.11 4.86 5.67
C GLU A 62 -25.76 6.22 5.98
N LYS A 63 -25.17 7.01 6.89
CA LYS A 63 -25.67 8.34 7.24
C LYS A 63 -25.73 9.29 6.04
N LEU A 64 -24.70 9.30 5.19
CA LEU A 64 -24.66 10.18 4.01
C LEU A 64 -25.72 9.80 2.99
N LEU A 65 -25.87 8.50 2.70
CA LEU A 65 -26.89 8.00 1.78
C LEU A 65 -28.29 8.22 2.35
N GLU A 66 -28.54 7.90 3.62
CA GLU A 66 -29.83 8.10 4.28
C GLU A 66 -30.24 9.58 4.27
N SER A 67 -29.30 10.48 4.60
CA SER A 67 -29.57 11.93 4.55
C SER A 67 -29.96 12.39 3.15
N TYR A 68 -29.26 11.91 2.12
CA TYR A 68 -29.52 12.27 0.74
C TYR A 68 -30.86 11.74 0.24
N LEU A 69 -31.13 10.44 0.44
CA LEU A 69 -32.36 9.79 -0.01
C LEU A 69 -33.59 10.44 0.63
N ASN A 70 -33.51 10.78 1.93
CA ASN A 70 -34.57 11.50 2.63
C ASN A 70 -34.78 12.92 2.10
N GLU A 71 -33.72 13.65 1.74
CA GLU A 71 -33.82 15.01 1.21
C GLU A 71 -34.47 15.05 -0.18
N ILE A 72 -34.09 14.11 -1.05
CA ILE A 72 -34.61 14.02 -2.42
C ILE A 72 -35.98 13.32 -2.48
N GLY A 73 -36.35 12.58 -1.43
CA GLY A 73 -37.62 11.85 -1.36
C GLY A 73 -37.59 10.52 -2.13
N ILE A 74 -36.42 9.91 -2.28
CA ILE A 74 -36.25 8.57 -2.85
C ILE A 74 -36.42 7.56 -1.71
N ASN A 75 -37.34 6.61 -1.86
CA ASN A 75 -37.53 5.57 -0.85
C ASN A 75 -36.54 4.39 -1.05
N GLU A 76 -36.43 3.54 -0.04
CA GLU A 76 -35.52 2.38 -0.06
C GLU A 76 -35.80 1.41 -1.21
N ASP A 77 -37.08 1.17 -1.54
CA ASP A 77 -37.47 0.27 -2.64
C ASP A 77 -36.97 0.81 -4.00
N GLN A 78 -37.17 2.10 -4.26
CA GLN A 78 -36.67 2.78 -5.47
C GLN A 78 -35.14 2.75 -5.54
N PHE A 79 -34.46 2.97 -4.41
CA PHE A 79 -33.00 2.90 -4.35
C PHE A 79 -32.48 1.49 -4.64
N GLN A 80 -33.11 0.47 -4.07
CA GLN A 80 -32.75 -0.93 -4.28
C GLN A 80 -32.99 -1.36 -5.73
N GLU A 81 -34.11 -0.94 -6.32
CA GLU A 81 -34.41 -1.20 -7.74
C GLU A 81 -33.39 -0.52 -8.65
N ALA A 82 -33.06 0.74 -8.37
CA ALA A 82 -32.02 1.47 -9.09
C ALA A 82 -30.66 0.75 -9.00
N CYS A 83 -30.23 0.31 -7.81
CA CYS A 83 -28.96 -0.40 -7.62
C CYS A 83 -28.88 -1.78 -8.29
N THR A 84 -30.01 -2.45 -8.47
CA THR A 84 -30.08 -3.79 -9.11
C THR A 84 -30.23 -3.71 -10.63
N SER A 85 -30.54 -2.53 -11.17
CA SER A 85 -30.70 -2.28 -12.59
C SER A 85 -29.37 -2.39 -13.36
N SER A 86 -29.45 -2.84 -14.62
CA SER A 86 -28.32 -2.82 -15.55
C SER A 86 -27.82 -1.39 -15.84
N LEU A 87 -28.69 -0.39 -15.72
CA LEU A 87 -28.37 1.04 -15.89
C LEU A 87 -27.39 1.55 -14.82
N ALA A 88 -27.39 0.95 -13.62
CA ALA A 88 -26.47 1.35 -12.57
C ALA A 88 -25.01 1.22 -12.99
N LYS A 89 -24.70 0.14 -13.72
CA LYS A 89 -23.36 -0.17 -14.20
C LYS A 89 -22.90 0.73 -15.35
N THR A 90 -23.82 1.39 -16.07
CA THR A 90 -23.50 2.23 -17.22
C THR A 90 -23.37 3.71 -16.85
N HIS A 91 -24.17 4.22 -15.91
CA HIS A 91 -24.17 5.64 -15.54
C HIS A 91 -23.16 6.03 -14.46
N THR A 92 -22.68 5.07 -13.67
CA THR A 92 -21.66 5.33 -12.64
C THR A 92 -20.33 4.69 -13.02
N SER A 93 -19.26 5.49 -12.99
CA SER A 93 -17.92 4.95 -13.20
C SER A 93 -17.53 4.09 -12.00
N GLN A 94 -16.74 3.05 -12.24
CA GLN A 94 -16.25 2.17 -11.18
C GLN A 94 -15.55 2.93 -10.05
N ALA A 95 -14.87 4.04 -10.37
CA ALA A 95 -14.21 4.90 -9.40
C ALA A 95 -15.18 5.64 -8.46
N ILE A 96 -16.37 6.03 -8.96
CA ILE A 96 -17.40 6.72 -8.15
C ILE A 96 -18.10 5.72 -7.22
N LEU A 97 -18.30 4.49 -7.69
CA LEU A 97 -18.92 3.44 -6.87
C LEU A 97 -17.97 2.82 -5.85
N GLN A 98 -16.66 2.91 -6.05
CA GLN A 98 -15.68 2.25 -5.18
C GLN A 98 -15.88 2.57 -3.69
N PRO A 99 -16.10 3.83 -3.26
CA PRO A 99 -16.34 4.13 -1.85
C PRO A 99 -17.66 3.54 -1.32
N VAL A 100 -18.70 3.43 -2.16
CA VAL A 100 -19.96 2.77 -1.78
C VAL A 100 -19.75 1.27 -1.60
N LEU A 101 -19.07 0.63 -2.56
CA LEU A 101 -18.75 -0.80 -2.50
C LEU A 101 -17.84 -1.14 -1.32
N ALA A 102 -16.93 -0.23 -0.96
CA ALA A 102 -16.07 -0.36 0.21
C ALA A 102 -16.86 -0.44 1.52
N ALA A 103 -18.10 0.05 1.60
CA ALA A 103 -18.90 -0.11 2.80
C ALA A 103 -19.17 -1.60 3.06
N GLU A 104 -19.54 -2.38 2.04
CA GLU A 104 -19.85 -3.80 2.19
C GLU A 104 -18.64 -4.73 2.05
N ASP A 105 -17.67 -4.36 1.21
CA ASP A 105 -16.48 -5.18 0.93
C ASP A 105 -15.24 -4.62 1.65
N PHE A 106 -14.84 -5.33 2.71
CA PHE A 106 -13.65 -5.01 3.49
C PHE A 106 -12.35 -5.01 2.65
N THR A 107 -12.26 -5.81 1.60
CA THR A 107 -11.08 -5.89 0.73
C THR A 107 -10.94 -4.60 -0.07
N ILE A 108 -12.04 -4.11 -0.63
CA ILE A 108 -12.08 -2.83 -1.36
C ILE A 108 -11.77 -1.68 -0.39
N PHE A 109 -12.34 -1.72 0.81
CA PHE A 109 -12.04 -0.75 1.86
C PHE A 109 -10.56 -0.73 2.25
N LYS A 110 -9.98 -1.89 2.59
CA LYS A 110 -8.56 -2.00 2.94
C LYS A 110 -7.68 -1.46 1.83
N ALA A 111 -7.93 -1.86 0.57
CA ALA A 111 -7.15 -1.38 -0.56
C ALA A 111 -7.25 0.15 -0.72
N MET A 112 -8.44 0.73 -0.53
CA MET A 112 -8.64 2.18 -0.57
C MET A 112 -7.85 2.90 0.53
N MET A 113 -7.87 2.38 1.77
CA MET A 113 -7.15 2.95 2.91
C MET A 113 -5.62 2.84 2.72
N VAL A 114 -5.11 1.67 2.32
CA VAL A 114 -3.69 1.45 2.05
C VAL A 114 -3.20 2.39 0.95
N GLN A 115 -3.95 2.50 -0.16
CA GLN A 115 -3.61 3.38 -1.26
C GLN A 115 -3.50 4.85 -0.82
N LYS A 116 -4.45 5.33 0.01
CA LYS A 116 -4.38 6.69 0.54
C LYS A 116 -3.21 6.89 1.50
N ASN A 117 -2.91 5.90 2.35
CA ASN A 117 -1.75 5.98 3.24
C ASN A 117 -0.44 6.12 2.46
N ILE A 118 -0.25 5.28 1.42
CA ILE A 118 0.91 5.35 0.52
C ILE A 118 1.00 6.73 -0.13
N GLU A 119 -0.11 7.25 -0.64
CA GLU A 119 -0.17 8.58 -1.25
C GLU A 119 0.29 9.67 -0.25
N MET A 120 -0.27 9.67 0.97
CA MET A 120 0.07 10.65 2.01
C MET A 120 1.53 10.55 2.45
N GLN A 121 2.06 9.34 2.61
CA GLN A 121 3.47 9.12 2.94
C GLN A 121 4.39 9.64 1.84
N LEU A 122 4.09 9.37 0.57
CA LEU A 122 4.87 9.88 -0.56
C LEU A 122 4.82 11.41 -0.64
N GLN A 123 3.67 12.03 -0.38
CA GLN A 123 3.55 13.49 -0.31
C GLN A 123 4.39 14.06 0.83
N ALA A 124 4.35 13.45 2.03
CA ALA A 124 5.17 13.88 3.17
C ALA A 124 6.67 13.78 2.87
N ILE A 125 7.11 12.66 2.28
CA ILE A 125 8.50 12.45 1.86
C ILE A 125 8.94 13.54 0.88
N ARG A 126 8.11 13.85 -0.12
CA ARG A 126 8.39 14.89 -1.11
C ARG A 126 8.52 16.28 -0.46
N ILE A 127 7.63 16.64 0.46
CA ILE A 127 7.71 17.92 1.19
C ILE A 127 9.02 18.02 1.98
N ILE A 128 9.44 16.92 2.63
CA ILE A 128 10.70 16.88 3.38
C ILE A 128 11.90 17.09 2.44
N GLN A 129 11.92 16.43 1.28
CA GLN A 129 12.99 16.61 0.26
C GLN A 129 13.07 18.04 -0.25
N GLU A 130 11.93 18.61 -0.65
CA GLU A 130 11.87 19.96 -1.21
C GLU A 130 12.33 21.02 -0.20
N ARG A 131 12.05 20.79 1.10
CA ARG A 131 12.46 21.71 2.18
C ARG A 131 13.93 21.56 2.57
N ASN A 132 14.46 20.34 2.62
CA ASN A 132 15.78 20.07 3.18
C ASN A 132 16.87 19.92 2.09
N GLY A 133 16.49 19.82 0.82
CA GLY A 133 17.39 19.59 -0.32
C GLY A 133 17.88 18.15 -0.46
N VAL A 134 17.76 17.35 0.59
CA VAL A 134 18.08 15.90 0.64
C VAL A 134 17.05 15.17 1.51
N LEU A 135 16.81 13.89 1.22
CA LEU A 135 16.06 13.02 2.15
C LEU A 135 16.86 12.79 3.43
N PRO A 136 16.19 12.61 4.58
CA PRO A 136 16.82 12.07 5.79
C PRO A 136 17.44 10.69 5.54
N ASP A 137 18.56 10.40 6.20
CA ASP A 137 19.30 9.13 6.08
C ASP A 137 18.42 7.89 6.32
N CYS A 138 17.45 7.97 7.23
CA CYS A 138 16.50 6.89 7.53
C CYS A 138 15.54 6.54 6.38
N LEU A 139 15.44 7.38 5.35
CA LEU A 139 14.59 7.18 4.17
C LEU A 139 15.40 6.96 2.89
N THR A 140 16.74 6.96 2.98
CA THR A 140 17.64 6.69 1.85
C THR A 140 18.32 5.33 1.95
N ASP A 141 18.39 4.73 3.14
CA ASP A 141 19.33 3.65 3.43
C ASP A 141 18.64 2.32 3.76
N GLY A 142 18.22 1.61 2.71
CA GLY A 142 17.97 0.17 2.77
C GLY A 142 18.89 -0.64 1.85
N SER A 143 19.57 0.02 0.90
CA SER A 143 20.40 -0.65 -0.12
C SER A 143 21.90 -0.53 0.14
N ASP A 144 22.35 0.52 0.83
CA ASP A 144 23.79 0.81 0.95
C ASP A 144 24.39 0.09 2.15
N MET A 145 23.72 0.04 3.32
CA MET A 145 24.21 -0.70 4.49
C MET A 145 24.46 -2.19 4.24
N VAL A 146 23.58 -2.88 3.52
CA VAL A 146 23.75 -4.33 3.24
C VAL A 146 24.89 -4.55 2.25
N SER A 147 24.96 -3.74 1.19
CA SER A 147 26.03 -3.85 0.19
C SER A 147 27.41 -3.51 0.76
N ASP A 148 27.47 -2.50 1.63
CA ASP A 148 28.70 -2.09 2.30
C ASP A 148 29.19 -3.15 3.29
N LEU A 149 28.28 -3.77 4.06
CA LEU A 149 28.61 -4.88 4.96
C LEU A 149 29.11 -6.11 4.17
N GLU A 150 28.43 -6.50 3.09
CA GLU A 150 28.85 -7.62 2.23
C GLU A 150 30.22 -7.36 1.58
N GLN A 151 30.48 -6.13 1.13
CA GLN A 151 31.80 -5.76 0.60
C GLN A 151 32.89 -5.87 1.66
N GLU A 152 32.63 -5.43 2.89
CA GLU A 152 33.61 -5.49 3.98
C GLU A 152 33.89 -6.94 4.39
N GLU A 153 32.86 -7.77 4.52
CA GLU A 153 33.01 -9.21 4.77
C GLU A 153 33.83 -9.90 3.67
N MET A 154 33.60 -9.56 2.40
CA MET A 154 34.34 -10.13 1.28
C MET A 154 35.81 -9.71 1.25
N LYS A 155 36.16 -8.51 1.76
CA LYS A 155 37.57 -8.09 1.93
C LYS A 155 38.24 -8.92 3.03
N ILE A 156 37.57 -9.10 4.16
CA ILE A 156 38.09 -9.90 5.28
C ILE A 156 38.34 -11.34 4.83
N LEU A 157 37.38 -11.96 4.14
CA LEU A 157 37.49 -13.34 3.67
C LEU A 157 38.66 -13.52 2.69
N ARG A 158 38.84 -12.59 1.74
CA ARG A 158 39.98 -12.61 0.80
C ARG A 158 41.32 -12.54 1.52
N GLU A 159 41.43 -11.67 2.52
CA GLU A 159 42.66 -11.50 3.28
C GLU A 159 43.01 -12.74 4.11
N VAL A 160 42.00 -13.38 4.72
CA VAL A 160 42.18 -14.65 5.46
C VAL A 160 42.64 -15.77 4.53
N LEU A 161 42.01 -15.92 3.36
CA LEU A 161 42.40 -16.93 2.37
C LEU A 161 43.83 -16.69 1.85
N ARG A 162 44.21 -15.43 1.62
CA ARG A 162 45.56 -15.05 1.20
C ARG A 162 46.59 -15.47 2.26
N LYS A 163 46.38 -15.10 3.52
CA LYS A 163 47.30 -15.46 4.63
C LYS A 163 47.40 -16.96 4.82
N SER A 164 46.28 -17.67 4.81
CA SER A 164 46.25 -19.13 4.96
C SER A 164 47.03 -19.84 3.84
N LYS A 165 46.90 -19.36 2.60
CA LYS A 165 47.70 -19.86 1.46
C LYS A 165 49.20 -19.60 1.65
N GLU A 166 49.57 -18.38 2.04
CA GLU A 166 50.98 -18.02 2.27
C GLU A 166 51.61 -18.85 3.41
N GLU A 167 50.88 -19.07 4.49
CA GLU A 167 51.31 -19.91 5.61
C GLU A 167 51.48 -21.38 5.18
N TYR A 168 50.54 -21.91 4.40
CA TYR A 168 50.63 -23.26 3.85
C TYR A 168 51.87 -23.44 2.96
N ASP A 169 52.08 -22.52 2.01
CA ASP A 169 53.21 -22.57 1.09
C ASP A 169 54.56 -22.48 1.84
N GLN A 170 54.65 -21.61 2.85
CA GLN A 170 55.83 -21.51 3.71
C GLN A 170 56.09 -22.78 4.50
N GLU A 171 55.06 -23.41 5.05
CA GLU A 171 55.21 -24.65 5.82
C GLU A 171 55.61 -25.82 4.90
N GLU A 172 55.06 -25.89 3.68
CA GLU A 172 55.48 -26.87 2.68
C GLU A 172 56.94 -26.68 2.24
N GLU A 173 57.39 -25.44 2.05
CA GLU A 173 58.80 -25.15 1.81
C GLU A 173 59.69 -25.57 2.98
N ARG A 174 59.27 -25.30 4.22
CA ARG A 174 60.00 -25.73 5.43
C ARG A 174 60.11 -27.24 5.50
N LYS A 175 59.05 -27.99 5.17
CA LYS A 175 59.09 -29.45 5.09
C LYS A 175 60.02 -29.95 3.99
N ARG A 176 59.97 -29.36 2.78
CA ARG A 176 60.87 -29.72 1.66
C ARG A 176 62.34 -29.47 1.99
N LYS A 177 62.67 -28.31 2.59
CA LYS A 177 64.04 -27.96 3.02
C LYS A 177 64.56 -28.89 4.12
N LYS A 178 63.70 -29.40 5.00
CA LYS A 178 64.06 -30.38 6.04
C LYS A 178 64.26 -31.81 5.52
N GLN A 179 63.78 -32.13 4.31
CA GLN A 179 63.89 -33.48 3.71
C GLN A 179 65.10 -33.67 2.78
N VAL A 180 65.91 -32.64 2.52
CA VAL A 180 67.16 -32.78 1.74
C VAL A 180 68.25 -33.37 2.64
N PRO A 181 68.72 -34.62 2.42
CA PRO A 181 69.76 -35.22 3.24
C PRO A 181 71.12 -34.59 2.96
N ILE A 182 71.89 -34.34 4.02
CA ILE A 182 73.33 -34.08 3.95
C ILE A 182 74.01 -35.40 3.55
N GLU A 183 74.08 -35.68 2.26
CA GLU A 183 75.06 -36.61 1.72
C GLU A 183 75.93 -35.81 0.76
N HIS A 184 77.12 -35.43 1.23
CA HIS A 184 78.38 -35.33 0.49
C HIS A 184 79.45 -34.80 1.46
N ILE A 185 79.88 -35.66 2.40
CA ILE A 185 81.23 -35.58 2.98
C ILE A 185 81.74 -37.02 3.09
N THR A 186 82.50 -37.46 2.10
CA THR A 186 83.65 -38.37 2.28
C THR A 186 84.67 -38.00 1.20
#